data_AF-A0A966R889-F1
#
_entry.id   AF-A0A966R889-F1
#
_cell.length_a   1.000
_cell.length_b   1.000
_cell.length_c   1.000
_cell.angle_alpha   90.00
_cell.angle_beta   90.00
_cell.angle_gamma   90.00
#
_symmetry.space_group_name_H-M   'P 1'
#
loop_
_entity.id
_entity.type
_entity.pdbx_description
1 polymer ?
#
loop_
_entity_poly.entity_id
_entity_poly.type
_entity_poly.pdbx_seq_one_letter_code
_entity_poly.pdbx_strand_id
1 'polypeptide(L)'
;MTNTSANAEAFAAEAGATPVVAGVDASTATTSNTFSTNTTGTQFYTDADLARVRAQEKDKLYPQIDKLKEELDALKRVQADKDAQAAAEQAAQESKKAEEAKRKQEEEMELRELLKAKETEWNEQLERERQERERAFALLEREKTFAEVQNYRQTRIDQVRDNIIPELVDLIQGNTIEEIDASIAGLQERSSRILESAQQAMQSARRDMTGTRVTAPQAGPLDINTGNRQFTAEEIAAMPMNEYVKYRQQLLSEKARGRSQGLFG
;
A
#
# COMPACT_ATOMS: atom_id res chain seq x y z
N MET A 1 -25.97 -3.81 -36.01
CA MET A 1 -24.59 -4.31 -36.14
C MET A 1 -24.38 -5.33 -35.04
N THR A 2 -24.54 -6.62 -35.37
CA THR A 2 -23.52 -7.69 -35.22
C THR A 2 -23.08 -7.87 -33.76
N ASN A 3 -23.33 -8.98 -33.06
CA ASN A 3 -22.94 -10.33 -33.44
C ASN A 3 -23.52 -11.33 -32.42
N THR A 4 -24.57 -12.09 -32.78
CA THR A 4 -25.16 -13.11 -31.89
C THR A 4 -25.61 -14.34 -32.68
N SER A 5 -24.72 -14.88 -33.53
CA SER A 5 -25.05 -16.04 -34.37
C SER A 5 -23.89 -17.04 -34.54
N ALA A 6 -22.95 -17.12 -33.60
CA ALA A 6 -21.75 -17.95 -33.78
C ALA A 6 -21.70 -19.25 -32.96
N ASN A 7 -22.74 -19.62 -32.19
CA ASN A 7 -22.69 -20.82 -31.33
C ASN A 7 -23.88 -21.78 -31.47
N ALA A 8 -24.67 -21.69 -32.56
CA ALA A 8 -25.75 -22.64 -32.84
C ALA A 8 -25.42 -23.65 -33.96
N GLU A 9 -24.29 -23.51 -34.67
CA GLU A 9 -23.93 -24.39 -35.80
C GLU A 9 -22.89 -25.47 -35.46
N ALA A 10 -22.37 -25.52 -34.23
CA ALA A 10 -21.35 -26.51 -33.83
C ALA A 10 -21.91 -27.84 -33.29
N PHE A 11 -23.24 -28.00 -33.18
CA PHE A 11 -23.86 -29.22 -32.61
C PHE A 11 -24.69 -30.05 -33.61
N ALA A 12 -24.61 -29.74 -34.91
CA ALA A 12 -25.34 -30.44 -35.97
C ALA A 12 -24.43 -31.18 -36.98
N ALA A 13 -23.13 -31.31 -36.71
CA ALA A 13 -22.16 -31.91 -37.63
C ALA A 13 -21.68 -33.32 -37.24
N GLU A 14 -22.22 -33.93 -36.18
CA GLU A 14 -21.74 -35.24 -35.70
C GLU A 14 -22.90 -36.21 -35.37
N ALA A 15 -23.87 -36.33 -36.27
CA ALA A 15 -24.90 -37.37 -36.22
C ALA A 15 -25.26 -37.81 -37.64
N GLY A 16 -24.30 -38.42 -38.33
CA GLY A 16 -24.50 -38.83 -39.72
C GLY A 16 -23.39 -39.70 -40.28
N ALA A 17 -22.69 -40.48 -39.45
CA ALA A 17 -21.80 -41.53 -39.92
C ALA A 17 -22.61 -42.81 -40.10
N THR A 18 -23.24 -42.98 -41.26
CA THR A 18 -23.72 -44.29 -41.69
C THR A 18 -22.52 -45.20 -41.92
N PRO A 19 -22.55 -46.48 -41.49
CA PRO A 19 -21.48 -47.40 -41.82
C PRO A 19 -21.43 -47.62 -43.33
N VAL A 20 -20.23 -47.44 -43.90
CA VAL A 20 -19.87 -47.76 -45.28
C VAL A 20 -20.24 -49.22 -45.56
N VAL A 21 -21.32 -49.42 -46.32
CA VAL A 21 -21.66 -50.71 -46.93
C VAL A 21 -20.62 -50.95 -48.02
N ALA A 22 -19.61 -51.78 -47.70
CA ALA A 22 -18.74 -52.34 -48.71
C ALA A 22 -19.61 -53.13 -49.69
N GLY A 23 -19.68 -52.64 -50.93
CA GLY A 23 -20.24 -53.37 -52.04
C GLY A 23 -19.42 -54.64 -52.26
N VAL A 24 -20.00 -55.77 -51.88
CA VAL A 24 -19.57 -57.07 -52.37
C VAL A 24 -20.61 -57.48 -53.39
N ASP A 25 -20.16 -57.58 -54.64
CA ASP A 25 -20.93 -58.03 -55.78
C ASP A 25 -21.74 -59.29 -55.42
N ALA A 26 -23.06 -59.12 -55.34
CA ALA A 26 -23.99 -60.23 -55.40
C ALA A 26 -24.02 -60.74 -56.86
N SER A 27 -22.93 -61.38 -57.28
CA SER A 27 -22.96 -62.28 -58.42
C SER A 27 -23.93 -63.40 -58.04
N THR A 28 -25.14 -63.33 -58.58
CA THR A 28 -26.12 -64.41 -58.54
C THR A 28 -25.57 -65.58 -59.34
N ALA A 29 -24.64 -66.32 -58.75
CA ALA A 29 -24.37 -67.69 -59.10
C ALA A 29 -25.56 -68.51 -58.63
N THR A 30 -26.55 -68.64 -59.52
CA THR A 30 -27.54 -69.71 -59.47
C THR A 30 -26.79 -71.03 -59.62
N THR A 31 -26.22 -71.52 -58.51
CA THR A 31 -25.78 -72.90 -58.41
C THR A 31 -27.04 -73.72 -58.24
N SER A 32 -27.61 -74.14 -59.36
CA SER A 32 -28.61 -75.21 -59.42
C SER A 32 -27.94 -76.50 -58.96
N ASN A 33 -27.83 -76.66 -57.63
CA ASN A 33 -27.39 -77.91 -57.03
C ASN A 33 -28.45 -78.95 -57.38
N THR A 34 -28.15 -79.74 -58.40
CA THR A 34 -29.01 -80.78 -58.92
C THR A 34 -29.10 -81.84 -57.83
N PHE A 35 -30.22 -81.85 -57.11
CA PHE A 35 -30.49 -82.87 -56.10
C PHE A 35 -30.62 -84.20 -56.85
N SER A 36 -29.54 -84.98 -56.89
CA SER A 36 -29.55 -86.36 -57.38
C SER A 36 -30.51 -87.15 -56.50
N THR A 37 -31.70 -87.43 -57.03
CA THR A 37 -32.64 -88.41 -56.50
C THR A 37 -32.07 -89.81 -56.74
N ASN A 38 -31.04 -90.15 -55.98
CA ASN A 38 -30.70 -91.55 -55.76
C ASN A 38 -31.87 -92.15 -54.97
N THR A 39 -32.71 -92.89 -55.70
CA THR A 39 -33.82 -93.65 -55.16
C THR A 39 -33.25 -94.74 -54.27
N THR A 40 -33.25 -94.51 -52.95
CA THR A 40 -33.07 -95.57 -51.96
C THR A 40 -33.96 -95.25 -50.77
N GLY A 41 -35.15 -95.86 -50.76
CA GLY A 41 -36.09 -95.87 -49.64
C GLY A 41 -36.79 -94.54 -49.40
N THR A 42 -38.11 -94.50 -49.63
CA THR A 42 -38.99 -93.43 -49.16
C THR A 42 -39.08 -93.50 -47.62
N GLN A 43 -38.03 -93.03 -46.94
CA GLN A 43 -38.03 -92.81 -45.49
C GLN A 43 -38.76 -91.49 -45.24
N PHE A 44 -40.08 -91.55 -45.02
CA PHE A 44 -40.80 -90.40 -44.51
C PHE A 44 -40.43 -90.23 -43.04
N TYR A 45 -39.79 -89.10 -42.70
CA TYR A 45 -39.60 -88.74 -41.29
C TYR A 45 -40.97 -88.58 -40.65
N THR A 46 -41.22 -89.36 -39.60
CA THR A 46 -42.45 -89.20 -38.81
C THR A 46 -42.33 -87.96 -37.93
N ASP A 47 -43.45 -87.37 -37.50
CA ASP A 47 -43.43 -86.25 -36.54
C ASP A 47 -42.65 -86.59 -35.25
N ALA A 48 -42.64 -87.88 -34.88
CA ALA A 48 -41.87 -88.39 -33.76
C ALA A 48 -40.35 -88.34 -33.99
N ASP A 49 -39.88 -88.59 -35.22
CA ASP A 49 -38.45 -88.50 -35.56
C ASP A 49 -37.97 -87.05 -35.60
N LEU A 50 -38.80 -86.13 -36.09
CA LEU A 50 -38.51 -84.70 -36.08
C LEU A 50 -38.46 -84.14 -34.65
N ALA A 51 -39.34 -84.61 -33.76
CA ALA A 51 -39.29 -84.28 -32.34
C ALA A 51 -38.02 -84.81 -31.66
N ARG A 52 -37.54 -86.01 -32.04
CA ARG A 52 -36.29 -86.59 -31.50
C ARG A 52 -35.06 -85.80 -31.94
N VAL A 53 -34.98 -85.39 -33.21
CA VAL A 53 -33.89 -84.54 -33.72
C VAL A 53 -33.90 -83.19 -33.00
N ARG A 54 -35.07 -82.55 -32.86
CA ARG A 54 -35.19 -81.28 -32.11
C ARG A 54 -34.78 -81.42 -30.65
N ALA A 55 -35.13 -82.53 -30.00
CA ALA A 55 -34.70 -82.78 -28.62
C ALA A 55 -33.17 -82.93 -28.53
N GLN A 56 -32.55 -83.68 -29.44
CA GLN A 56 -31.09 -83.83 -29.49
C GLN A 56 -30.36 -82.52 -29.80
N GLU A 57 -30.91 -81.70 -30.70
CA GLU A 57 -30.40 -80.35 -30.98
C GLU A 57 -30.52 -79.44 -29.76
N LYS A 58 -31.67 -79.49 -29.06
CA LYS A 58 -31.91 -78.74 -27.83
C LYS A 58 -30.91 -79.14 -26.74
N ASP A 59 -30.76 -80.43 -26.49
CA ASP A 59 -29.89 -80.97 -25.44
C ASP A 59 -28.41 -80.63 -25.70
N LYS A 60 -28.02 -80.46 -26.97
CA LYS A 60 -26.66 -80.05 -27.33
C LYS A 60 -26.45 -78.53 -27.27
N LEU A 61 -27.43 -77.75 -27.72
CA LEU A 61 -27.30 -76.29 -27.87
C LEU A 61 -27.52 -75.52 -26.56
N TYR A 62 -28.45 -75.95 -25.70
CA TYR A 62 -28.75 -75.23 -24.46
C TYR A 62 -27.55 -75.18 -23.50
N PRO A 63 -26.77 -76.26 -23.30
CA PRO A 63 -25.54 -76.19 -22.50
C PRO A 63 -24.49 -75.24 -23.08
N GLN A 64 -24.43 -75.06 -24.41
CA GLN A 64 -23.53 -74.08 -25.03
C GLN A 64 -24.04 -72.66 -24.83
N ILE A 65 -25.35 -72.45 -24.94
CA ILE A 65 -26.00 -71.15 -24.70
C ILE A 65 -25.81 -70.73 -23.23
N ASP A 66 -25.93 -71.65 -22.28
CA ASP A 66 -25.78 -71.33 -20.86
C ASP A 66 -24.33 -70.98 -20.52
N LYS A 67 -23.34 -71.69 -21.10
CA LYS A 67 -21.93 -71.30 -21.01
C LYS A 67 -21.66 -69.91 -21.60
N LEU A 68 -22.22 -69.60 -22.77
CA LEU A 68 -22.06 -68.29 -23.40
C LEU A 68 -22.71 -67.16 -22.57
N LYS A 69 -23.84 -67.41 -21.90
CA LYS A 69 -24.44 -66.45 -20.98
C LYS A 69 -23.55 -66.20 -19.77
N GLU A 70 -22.98 -67.25 -19.18
CA GLU A 70 -22.03 -67.13 -18.06
C GLU A 70 -20.79 -66.33 -18.47
N GLU A 71 -20.23 -66.59 -19.65
CA GLU A 71 -19.10 -65.83 -20.21
C GLU A 71 -19.47 -64.36 -20.48
N LEU A 72 -20.66 -64.09 -21.03
CA LEU A 72 -21.14 -62.71 -21.24
C LEU A 72 -21.35 -61.97 -19.93
N ASP A 73 -21.89 -62.63 -18.90
CA ASP A 73 -22.09 -62.01 -17.58
C ASP A 73 -20.75 -61.78 -16.88
N ALA A 74 -19.78 -62.68 -17.05
CA ALA A 74 -18.41 -62.47 -16.58
C ALA A 74 -17.74 -61.27 -17.29
N LEU A 75 -17.87 -61.18 -18.61
CA LEU A 75 -17.33 -60.06 -19.39
C LEU A 75 -17.98 -58.73 -19.00
N LYS A 76 -19.30 -58.69 -18.78
CA LYS A 76 -20.01 -57.49 -18.31
C LYS A 76 -19.52 -57.04 -16.94
N ARG A 77 -19.28 -57.95 -16.00
CA ARG A 77 -18.73 -57.62 -14.68
C ARG A 77 -17.32 -57.04 -14.80
N VAL A 78 -16.45 -57.67 -15.59
CA VAL A 78 -15.09 -57.16 -15.82
C VAL A 78 -15.11 -55.78 -16.47
N GLN A 79 -16.01 -55.55 -17.42
CA GLN A 79 -16.16 -54.24 -18.06
C GLN A 79 -16.66 -53.19 -17.06
N ALA A 80 -17.68 -53.51 -16.27
CA ALA A 80 -18.19 -52.61 -15.23
C ALA A 80 -17.12 -52.27 -14.18
N ASP A 81 -16.30 -53.25 -13.77
CA ASP A 81 -15.21 -53.03 -12.82
C ASP A 81 -14.11 -52.14 -13.42
N LYS A 82 -13.77 -52.34 -14.70
CA LYS A 82 -12.80 -51.48 -15.42
C LYS A 82 -13.31 -50.06 -15.59
N ASP A 83 -14.57 -49.90 -15.97
CA ASP A 83 -15.19 -48.58 -16.13
C ASP A 83 -15.27 -47.86 -14.78
N ALA A 84 -15.60 -48.57 -13.70
CA ALA A 84 -15.58 -48.03 -12.35
C ALA A 84 -14.17 -47.63 -11.88
N GLN A 85 -13.14 -48.44 -12.18
CA GLN A 85 -11.74 -48.09 -11.88
C GLN A 85 -11.27 -46.88 -12.68
N ALA A 86 -11.57 -46.82 -13.97
CA ALA A 86 -11.23 -45.69 -14.83
C ALA A 86 -11.91 -44.41 -14.37
N ALA A 87 -13.20 -44.47 -14.00
CA ALA A 87 -13.93 -43.33 -13.46
C ALA A 87 -13.35 -42.87 -12.11
N ALA A 88 -13.00 -43.80 -11.22
CA ALA A 88 -12.37 -43.49 -9.94
C ALA A 88 -10.98 -42.86 -10.11
N GLU A 89 -10.18 -43.36 -11.06
CA GLU A 89 -8.87 -42.80 -11.37
C GLU A 89 -8.97 -41.40 -11.97
N GLN A 90 -9.90 -41.18 -12.90
CA GLN A 90 -10.17 -39.86 -13.47
C GLN A 90 -10.61 -38.86 -12.39
N ALA A 91 -11.55 -39.25 -11.52
CA ALA A 91 -12.00 -38.41 -10.41
C ALA A 91 -10.85 -38.07 -9.44
N ALA A 92 -9.98 -39.04 -9.14
CA ALA A 92 -8.81 -38.81 -8.29
C ALA A 92 -7.75 -37.92 -8.96
N GLN A 93 -7.56 -38.03 -10.28
CA GLN A 93 -6.66 -37.14 -11.02
C GLN A 93 -7.21 -35.72 -11.11
N GLU A 94 -8.52 -35.56 -11.32
CA GLU A 94 -9.19 -34.26 -11.33
C GLU A 94 -9.14 -33.58 -9.96
N SER A 95 -9.33 -34.32 -8.86
CA SER A 95 -9.21 -33.76 -7.51
C SER A 95 -7.79 -33.25 -7.25
N LYS A 96 -6.76 -34.04 -7.61
CA LYS A 96 -5.35 -33.64 -7.47
C LYS A 96 -5.03 -32.40 -8.29
N LYS A 97 -5.47 -32.35 -9.55
CA LYS A 97 -5.29 -31.17 -10.42
C LYS A 97 -5.98 -29.94 -9.84
N ALA A 98 -7.18 -30.09 -9.28
CA ALA A 98 -7.91 -29.00 -8.65
C ALA A 98 -7.22 -28.51 -7.36
N GLU A 99 -6.68 -29.40 -6.54
CA GLU A 99 -5.91 -29.05 -5.34
C GLU A 99 -4.61 -28.33 -5.69
N GLU A 100 -3.86 -28.82 -6.70
CA GLU A 100 -2.64 -28.15 -7.18
C GLU A 100 -2.95 -26.77 -7.76
N ALA A 101 -4.05 -26.62 -8.50
CA ALA A 101 -4.48 -25.33 -9.03
C ALA A 101 -4.82 -24.34 -7.91
N LYS A 102 -5.50 -24.80 -6.85
CA LYS A 102 -5.80 -23.99 -5.66
C LYS A 102 -4.52 -23.57 -4.93
N ARG A 103 -3.60 -24.50 -4.70
CA ARG A 103 -2.30 -24.19 -4.06
C ARG A 103 -1.52 -23.14 -4.84
N LYS A 104 -1.45 -23.27 -6.18
CA LYS A 104 -0.81 -22.26 -7.03
C LYS A 104 -1.49 -20.89 -6.94
N GLN A 105 -2.82 -20.86 -6.88
CA GLN A 105 -3.56 -19.60 -6.68
C GLN A 105 -3.27 -18.97 -5.32
N GLU A 106 -3.21 -19.77 -4.25
CA GLU A 106 -2.85 -19.30 -2.90
C GLU A 106 -1.43 -18.73 -2.88
N GLU A 107 -0.46 -19.44 -3.46
CA GLU A 107 0.94 -18.99 -3.58
C GLU A 107 1.05 -17.69 -4.41
N GLU A 108 0.31 -17.57 -5.51
CA GLU A 108 0.27 -16.34 -6.31
C GLU A 108 -0.34 -15.15 -5.55
N MET A 109 -1.38 -15.40 -4.75
CA MET A 109 -2.03 -14.38 -3.94
C MET A 109 -1.09 -13.91 -2.82
N GLU A 110 -0.41 -14.83 -2.13
CA GLU A 110 0.61 -14.51 -1.13
C GLU A 110 1.76 -13.68 -1.74
N LEU A 111 2.25 -14.06 -2.93
CA LEU A 111 3.28 -13.29 -3.62
C LEU A 111 2.81 -11.88 -4.00
N ARG A 112 1.58 -11.72 -4.48
CA ARG A 112 1.00 -10.40 -4.78
C ARG A 112 0.87 -9.54 -3.52
N GLU A 113 0.51 -10.12 -2.38
CA GLU A 113 0.44 -9.41 -1.11
C GLU A 113 1.82 -8.93 -0.64
N LEU A 114 2.85 -9.79 -0.72
CA LEU A 114 4.22 -9.42 -0.40
C LEU A 114 4.74 -8.30 -1.30
N LEU A 115 4.44 -8.34 -2.60
CA LEU A 115 4.80 -7.28 -3.54
C LEU A 115 4.11 -5.95 -3.21
N LYS A 116 2.81 -5.98 -2.91
CA LYS A 116 2.07 -4.78 -2.48
C LYS A 116 2.64 -4.20 -1.20
N ALA A 117 2.95 -5.05 -0.21
CA ALA A 117 3.58 -4.61 1.03
C ALA A 117 4.94 -3.93 0.75
N LYS A 118 5.77 -4.52 -0.12
CA LYS A 118 7.05 -3.92 -0.52
C LYS A 118 6.89 -2.60 -1.26
N GLU A 119 5.91 -2.50 -2.14
CA GLU A 119 5.60 -1.26 -2.85
C GLU A 119 5.13 -0.16 -1.88
N THR A 120 4.29 -0.49 -0.89
CA THR A 120 3.89 0.46 0.15
C THR A 120 5.07 0.91 1.01
N GLU A 121 5.94 -0.01 1.44
CA GLU A 121 7.15 0.32 2.21
C GLU A 121 8.08 1.25 1.43
N TRP A 122 8.23 1.03 0.12
CA TRP A 122 9.03 1.90 -0.74
C TRP A 122 8.41 3.28 -0.91
N ASN A 123 7.10 3.34 -1.17
CA ASN A 123 6.39 4.62 -1.29
C ASN A 123 6.48 5.43 0.00
N GLU A 124 6.33 4.78 1.16
CA GLU A 124 6.53 5.44 2.46
C GLU A 124 7.96 5.93 2.67
N GLN A 125 8.97 5.14 2.30
CA GLN A 125 10.37 5.57 2.38
C GLN A 125 10.64 6.79 1.50
N LEU A 126 10.11 6.78 0.27
CA LEU A 126 10.28 7.86 -0.69
C LEU A 126 9.56 9.13 -0.21
N GLU A 127 8.38 8.99 0.38
CA GLU A 127 7.64 10.10 0.98
C GLU A 127 8.35 10.67 2.20
N ARG A 128 8.91 9.83 3.07
CA ARG A 128 9.75 10.29 4.19
C ARG A 128 10.98 11.05 3.70
N GLU A 129 11.66 10.55 2.68
CA GLU A 129 12.83 11.21 2.09
C GLU A 129 12.47 12.58 1.46
N ARG A 130 11.31 12.67 0.78
CA ARG A 130 10.78 13.94 0.26
C ARG A 130 10.50 14.93 1.38
N GLN A 131 9.82 14.50 2.45
CA GLN A 131 9.52 15.35 3.60
C GLN A 131 10.79 15.82 4.31
N GLU A 132 11.81 14.96 4.45
CA GLU A 132 13.10 15.34 5.02
C GLU A 132 13.82 16.38 4.16
N ARG A 133 13.83 16.20 2.83
CA ARG A 133 14.38 17.19 1.90
C ARG A 133 13.64 18.51 1.96
N GLU A 134 12.30 18.49 1.93
CA GLU A 134 11.48 19.70 2.01
C GLU A 134 11.69 20.45 3.33
N ARG A 135 11.79 19.73 4.45
CA ARG A 135 12.15 20.32 5.75
C ARG A 135 13.54 20.93 5.73
N ALA A 136 14.52 20.26 5.12
CA ALA A 136 15.88 20.78 5.00
C ALA A 136 15.93 22.05 4.13
N PHE A 137 15.20 22.07 3.01
CA PHE A 137 15.09 23.25 2.15
C PHE A 137 14.40 24.42 2.86
N ALA A 138 13.28 24.17 3.54
CA ALA A 138 12.57 25.19 4.30
C ALA A 138 13.42 25.77 5.44
N LEU A 139 14.21 24.92 6.12
CA LEU A 139 15.14 25.36 7.17
C LEU A 139 16.27 26.19 6.58
N LEU A 140 16.86 25.77 5.46
CA LEU A 140 17.92 26.50 4.78
C LEU A 140 17.42 27.87 4.30
N GLU A 141 16.22 27.92 3.71
CA GLU A 141 15.62 29.17 3.27
C GLU A 141 15.37 30.13 4.44
N ARG A 142 14.88 29.62 5.58
CA ARG A 142 14.73 30.43 6.81
C ARG A 142 16.07 30.90 7.38
N GLU A 143 17.10 30.07 7.34
CA GLU A 143 18.43 30.48 7.79
C GLU A 143 19.01 31.56 6.88
N LYS A 144 18.80 31.44 5.56
CA LYS A 144 19.23 32.44 4.59
C LYS A 144 18.53 33.78 4.82
N THR A 145 17.20 33.79 4.97
CA THR A 145 16.46 35.04 5.24
C THR A 145 16.84 35.65 6.59
N PHE A 146 17.05 34.82 7.62
CA PHE A 146 17.55 35.30 8.91
C PHE A 146 18.93 35.96 8.77
N ALA A 147 19.87 35.31 8.08
CA ALA A 147 21.20 35.86 7.84
C ALA A 147 21.15 37.17 7.02
N GLU A 148 20.28 37.24 6.00
CA GLU A 148 20.05 38.46 5.22
C GLU A 148 19.56 39.61 6.11
N VAL A 149 18.57 39.36 6.97
CA VAL A 149 18.01 40.35 7.91
C VAL A 149 19.06 40.79 8.94
N GLN A 150 19.86 39.87 9.49
CA GLN A 150 20.93 40.22 10.44
C GLN A 150 22.02 41.08 9.78
N ASN A 151 22.45 40.70 8.57
CA ASN A 151 23.43 41.48 7.81
C ASN A 151 22.89 42.87 7.45
N TYR A 152 21.62 42.95 7.04
CA TYR A 152 20.96 44.23 6.79
C TYR A 152 20.93 45.10 8.06
N ARG A 153 20.52 44.52 9.19
CA ARG A 153 20.47 45.20 10.49
C ARG A 153 21.82 45.80 10.86
N GLN A 154 22.89 45.01 10.79
CA GLN A 154 24.24 45.48 11.12
C GLN A 154 24.67 46.62 10.20
N THR A 155 24.50 46.44 8.89
CA THR A 155 24.85 47.46 7.89
C THR A 155 24.06 48.76 8.12
N ARG A 156 22.77 48.65 8.43
CA ARG A 156 21.90 49.81 8.66
C ARG A 156 22.21 50.52 9.97
N ILE A 157 22.52 49.77 11.03
CA ILE A 157 23.00 50.31 12.30
C ILE A 157 24.27 51.11 12.08
N ASP A 158 25.25 50.55 11.36
CA ASP A 158 26.52 51.22 11.12
C ASP A 158 26.35 52.52 10.31
N GLN A 159 25.44 52.54 9.33
CA GLN A 159 25.09 53.76 8.57
C GLN A 159 24.41 54.83 9.41
N VAL A 160 23.64 54.43 10.42
CA VAL A 160 22.80 55.34 11.23
C VAL A 160 23.42 55.64 12.59
N ARG A 161 24.55 54.99 12.93
CA ARG A 161 25.23 55.05 14.22
C ARG A 161 25.46 56.47 14.75
N ASP A 162 25.76 57.41 13.86
CA ASP A 162 26.05 58.80 14.23
C ASP A 162 24.78 59.61 14.59
N ASN A 163 23.59 59.14 14.17
CA ASN A 163 22.31 59.83 14.38
C ASN A 163 21.53 59.27 15.59
N ILE A 164 21.89 58.09 16.09
CA ILE A 164 21.22 57.43 17.21
C ILE A 164 22.13 57.47 18.43
N ILE A 165 21.53 57.73 19.60
CA ILE A 165 22.25 57.67 20.89
C ILE A 165 22.72 56.22 21.12
N PRO A 166 23.99 55.96 21.49
CA PRO A 166 24.53 54.61 21.62
C PRO A 166 23.68 53.64 22.46
N GLU A 167 23.06 54.12 23.54
CA GLU A 167 22.16 53.33 24.43
C GLU A 167 20.87 52.86 23.74
N LEU A 168 20.47 53.50 22.63
CA LEU A 168 19.26 53.17 21.89
C LEU A 168 19.49 52.18 20.75
N VAL A 169 20.75 51.88 20.40
CA VAL A 169 21.08 50.96 19.30
C VAL A 169 20.64 49.53 19.61
N ASP A 170 20.74 49.11 20.88
CA ASP A 170 20.34 47.76 21.30
C ASP A 170 18.82 47.52 21.19
N LEU A 171 18.03 48.59 21.27
CA LEU A 171 16.57 48.54 21.19
C LEU A 171 16.04 48.27 19.77
N ILE A 172 16.90 48.14 18.75
CA ILE A 172 16.45 48.16 17.35
C ILE A 172 15.40 47.09 17.01
N GLN A 173 15.57 45.79 17.09
CA GLN A 173 14.50 44.77 16.85
C GLN A 173 13.75 44.82 15.48
N GLY A 174 13.28 43.65 15.04
CA GLY A 174 12.59 43.44 13.77
C GLY A 174 13.00 42.13 13.11
N ASN A 175 12.04 41.42 12.54
CA ASN A 175 12.26 40.16 11.83
C ASN A 175 12.26 40.35 10.31
N THR A 176 11.84 41.52 9.83
CA THR A 176 11.93 41.90 8.42
C THR A 176 12.73 43.19 8.25
N ILE A 177 13.14 43.45 7.01
CA ILE A 177 13.88 44.65 6.62
C ILE A 177 13.05 45.91 6.95
N GLU A 178 11.76 45.88 6.65
CA GLU A 178 10.83 47.00 6.85
C GLU A 178 10.59 47.29 8.33
N GLU A 179 10.48 46.24 9.15
CA GLU A 179 10.34 46.39 10.61
C GLU A 179 11.59 47.04 11.22
N ILE A 180 12.78 46.63 10.76
CA ILE A 180 14.05 47.22 11.19
C ILE A 180 14.10 48.70 10.81
N ASP A 181 13.77 49.06 9.58
CA ASP A 181 13.78 50.46 9.14
C ASP A 181 12.77 51.32 9.90
N ALA A 182 11.57 50.79 10.16
CA ALA A 182 10.56 51.48 10.96
C ALA A 182 11.04 51.71 12.41
N SER A 183 11.70 50.72 13.01
CA SER A 183 12.26 50.87 14.35
C SER A 183 13.41 51.88 14.38
N ILE A 184 14.30 51.83 13.40
CA ILE A 184 15.41 52.79 13.26
C ILE A 184 14.88 54.22 13.10
N ALA A 185 13.87 54.43 12.25
CA ALA A 185 13.23 55.73 12.08
C ALA A 185 12.62 56.24 13.39
N GLY A 186 11.92 55.37 14.13
CA GLY A 186 11.37 55.71 15.45
C GLY A 186 12.45 56.03 16.48
N LEU A 187 13.60 55.34 16.45
CA LEU A 187 14.71 55.59 17.36
C LEU A 187 15.50 56.85 17.01
N GLN A 188 15.61 57.22 15.75
CA GLN A 188 16.13 58.53 15.32
C GLN A 188 15.23 59.69 15.80
N GLU A 189 13.91 59.53 15.71
CA GLU A 189 12.98 60.54 16.23
C GLU A 189 13.11 60.66 17.77
N ARG A 190 13.21 59.52 18.47
CA ARG A 190 13.41 59.52 19.92
C ARG A 190 14.78 60.08 20.33
N SER A 191 15.85 59.78 19.59
CA SER A 191 17.19 60.29 19.88
C SER A 191 17.24 61.81 19.73
N SER A 192 16.70 62.35 18.65
CA SER A 192 16.59 63.81 18.44
C SER A 192 15.77 64.49 19.54
N ARG A 193 14.62 63.90 19.93
CA ARG A 193 13.80 64.42 21.04
C ARG A 193 14.53 64.39 22.39
N ILE A 194 15.29 63.34 22.67
CA ILE A 194 16.09 63.23 23.90
C ILE A 194 17.22 64.25 23.91
N LEU A 195 17.92 64.45 22.78
CA LEU A 195 18.98 65.45 22.67
C LEU A 195 18.44 66.87 22.85
N GLU A 196 17.30 67.19 22.21
CA GLU A 196 16.64 68.48 22.38
C GLU A 196 16.17 68.68 23.84
N SER A 197 15.52 67.68 24.43
CA SER A 197 15.10 67.71 25.83
C SER A 197 16.29 67.85 26.78
N ALA A 198 17.39 67.14 26.54
CA ALA A 198 18.60 67.23 27.35
C ALA A 198 19.28 68.60 27.21
N GLN A 199 19.28 69.19 26.01
CA GLN A 199 19.77 70.56 25.80
C GLN A 199 18.89 71.58 26.52
N GLN A 200 17.57 71.46 26.44
CA GLN A 200 16.63 72.32 27.16
C GLN A 200 16.79 72.16 28.69
N ALA A 201 16.90 70.92 29.17
CA ALA A 201 17.11 70.59 30.57
C ALA A 201 18.47 71.11 31.09
N MET A 202 19.53 71.07 30.28
CA MET A 202 20.81 71.69 30.65
C MET A 202 20.73 73.21 30.67
N GLN A 203 19.96 73.84 29.78
CA GLN A 203 19.74 75.29 29.81
C GLN A 203 18.88 75.72 31.00
N SER A 204 17.84 74.97 31.35
CA SER A 204 17.04 75.21 32.55
C SER A 204 17.84 74.89 33.81
N ALA A 205 18.57 73.78 33.88
CA ALA A 205 19.45 73.47 35.00
C ALA A 205 20.54 74.53 35.19
N ARG A 206 21.06 75.15 34.12
CA ARG A 206 21.96 76.31 34.25
C ARG A 206 21.26 77.56 34.78
N ARG A 207 19.97 77.74 34.51
CA ARG A 207 19.13 78.82 35.08
C ARG A 207 18.73 78.53 36.54
N ASP A 208 18.51 77.26 36.87
CA ASP A 208 18.04 76.80 38.18
C ASP A 208 19.21 76.42 39.12
N MET A 209 20.44 76.31 38.61
CA MET A 209 21.66 76.13 39.41
C MET A 209 22.02 77.35 40.25
N THR A 210 21.30 78.48 40.10
CA THR A 210 21.26 79.51 41.15
C THR A 210 20.27 79.09 42.24
N GLY A 211 20.76 78.27 43.17
CA GLY A 211 20.24 78.27 44.54
C GLY A 211 19.33 77.11 44.96
N THR A 212 19.92 76.31 45.85
CA THR A 212 19.30 75.69 47.03
C THR A 212 18.70 74.27 46.98
N ARG A 213 19.28 73.49 47.91
CA ARG A 213 18.75 72.50 48.86
C ARG A 213 18.42 71.07 48.41
N VAL A 214 19.32 70.21 48.90
CA VAL A 214 19.21 68.79 49.18
C VAL A 214 17.91 68.44 49.91
N THR A 215 17.12 67.55 49.33
CA THR A 215 16.21 66.65 50.05
C THR A 215 16.30 65.25 49.41
N ALA A 216 16.53 64.24 50.25
CA ALA A 216 16.77 62.85 49.86
C ALA A 216 15.46 62.09 49.53
N PRO A 217 15.46 61.06 48.66
CA PRO A 217 14.35 60.13 48.58
C PRO A 217 14.54 58.91 49.51
N GLN A 218 13.45 58.56 50.20
CA GLN A 218 13.30 57.33 50.98
C GLN A 218 13.47 56.09 50.09
N ALA A 219 14.26 55.13 50.57
CA ALA A 219 14.25 53.76 50.06
C ALA A 219 12.93 53.07 50.43
N GLY A 220 12.19 52.62 49.42
CA GLY A 220 10.99 51.79 49.59
C GLY A 220 11.33 50.34 50.00
N PRO A 221 10.36 49.59 50.52
CA PRO A 221 10.59 48.26 51.09
C PRO A 221 10.94 47.23 50.00
N LEU A 222 11.94 46.40 50.30
CA LEU A 222 12.34 45.24 49.51
C LEU A 222 11.14 44.33 49.21
N ASP A 223 10.92 44.06 47.93
CA ASP A 223 10.01 43.02 47.44
C ASP A 223 10.68 41.64 47.63
N ILE A 224 10.63 41.12 48.86
CA ILE A 224 11.06 39.76 49.22
C ILE A 224 9.94 38.81 48.79
N ASN A 225 9.89 38.38 47.52
CA ASN A 225 9.22 37.12 47.10
C ASN A 225 9.34 36.82 45.59
N THR A 226 10.57 36.77 45.04
CA THR A 226 10.80 36.32 43.65
C THR A 226 11.45 34.93 43.55
N GLY A 227 11.75 34.27 44.67
CA GLY A 227 12.54 33.04 44.68
C GLY A 227 11.84 31.75 44.25
N ASN A 228 10.50 31.66 44.33
CA ASN A 228 9.79 30.37 44.28
C ASN A 228 8.59 30.32 43.30
N ARG A 229 8.60 31.09 42.21
CA ARG A 229 7.60 30.92 41.14
C ARG A 229 8.01 29.75 40.24
N GLN A 230 7.23 28.67 40.27
CA GLN A 230 7.35 27.57 39.32
C GLN A 230 6.52 27.93 38.09
N PHE A 231 7.17 28.05 36.93
CA PHE A 231 6.51 28.32 35.67
C PHE A 231 6.00 27.01 35.05
N THR A 232 4.79 27.05 34.49
CA THR A 232 4.21 25.89 33.79
C THR A 232 4.70 25.80 32.34
N ALA A 233 4.58 24.63 31.70
CA ALA A 233 5.11 24.40 30.35
C ALA A 233 4.47 25.32 29.28
N GLU A 234 3.19 25.64 29.44
CA GLU A 234 2.46 26.55 28.54
C GLU A 234 2.88 28.01 28.74
N GLU A 235 3.16 28.40 29.98
CA GLU A 235 3.63 29.74 30.34
C GLU A 235 5.05 30.02 29.85
N ILE A 236 5.93 29.00 29.85
CA ILE A 236 7.27 29.09 29.27
C ILE A 236 7.19 29.29 27.74
N ALA A 237 6.21 28.66 27.08
CA ALA A 237 6.03 28.78 25.63
C ALA A 237 5.43 30.14 25.21
N ALA A 238 4.56 30.71 26.05
CA ALA A 238 3.95 32.02 25.82
C ALA A 238 4.81 33.20 26.27
N MET A 239 5.91 32.96 26.99
CA MET A 239 6.75 34.02 27.54
C MET A 239 7.55 34.72 26.44
N PRO A 240 7.61 36.06 26.44
CA PRO A 240 8.45 36.78 25.50
C PRO A 240 9.93 36.49 25.78
N MET A 241 10.74 36.43 24.72
CA MET A 241 12.13 35.97 24.75
C MET A 241 13.01 36.74 25.77
N ASN A 242 12.73 38.02 25.96
CA ASN A 242 13.41 38.90 26.92
C ASN A 242 13.18 38.50 28.39
N GLU A 243 12.01 37.95 28.72
CA GLU A 243 11.68 37.42 30.04
C GLU A 243 12.23 36.00 30.21
N TYR A 244 12.15 35.18 29.15
CA TYR A 244 12.71 33.82 29.17
C TYR A 244 14.21 33.83 29.45
N VAL A 245 15.00 34.73 28.83
CA VAL A 245 16.45 34.83 29.07
C VAL A 245 16.79 35.09 30.54
N LYS A 246 15.98 35.88 31.25
CA LYS A 246 16.20 36.20 32.68
C LYS A 246 15.97 34.97 33.57
N TYR A 247 14.95 34.17 33.28
CA TYR A 247 14.60 32.98 34.06
C TYR A 247 15.23 31.68 33.52
N ARG A 248 15.92 31.74 32.37
CA ARG A 248 16.55 30.60 31.69
C ARG A 248 17.43 29.77 32.62
N GLN A 249 18.26 30.41 33.43
CA GLN A 249 19.17 29.69 34.34
C GLN A 249 18.44 28.94 35.46
N GLN A 250 17.23 29.39 35.83
CA GLN A 250 16.38 28.78 36.86
C GLN A 250 15.49 27.68 36.26
N LEU A 251 15.07 27.82 35.00
CA LEU A 251 14.25 26.83 34.27
C LEU A 251 15.08 25.62 33.78
N LEU A 252 16.33 25.83 33.38
CA LEU A 252 17.24 24.75 33.00
C LEU A 252 17.80 24.08 34.26
N SER A 253 17.27 22.90 34.59
CA SER A 253 17.77 22.04 35.66
C SER A 253 19.29 21.83 35.57
N GLU A 254 19.95 21.61 36.71
CA GLU A 254 21.41 21.39 36.79
C GLU A 254 21.94 20.33 35.81
N LYS A 255 21.12 19.32 35.46
CA LYS A 255 21.47 18.28 34.47
C LYS A 255 21.49 18.75 33.02
N ALA A 256 20.84 19.87 32.69
CA ALA A 256 20.83 20.43 31.33
C ALA A 256 21.93 21.49 31.12
N ARG A 257 22.45 22.08 32.22
CA ARG A 257 23.55 23.07 32.17
C ARG A 257 24.84 22.54 31.55
N GLY A 258 25.10 21.23 31.65
CA GLY A 258 26.30 20.59 31.12
C GLY A 258 26.27 20.24 29.62
N ARG A 259 25.14 20.40 28.91
CA ARG A 259 25.04 20.03 27.48
C ARG A 259 25.11 21.19 26.49
N SER A 260 24.98 22.44 26.96
CA SER A 260 25.04 23.63 26.09
C SER A 260 26.34 24.44 26.22
N GLN A 261 27.33 23.92 26.96
CA GLN A 261 28.64 24.52 27.19
C GLN A 261 29.68 23.53 26.64
N GLY A 262 29.88 23.52 25.32
CA GLY A 262 30.86 22.62 24.70
C GLY A 262 30.55 22.21 23.26
N LEU A 263 30.39 23.18 22.35
CA LEU A 263 30.62 22.94 20.91
C LEU A 263 31.06 24.18 20.12
N PHE A 264 31.04 25.37 20.71
CA PHE A 264 31.73 26.54 20.17
C PHE A 264 32.47 27.23 21.32
N GLY A 265 33.66 26.70 21.59
CA GLY A 265 34.78 27.39 22.20
C GLY A 265 35.94 27.22 21.24
#